data_AF-A0A960SNJ3-F1
#
_entry.id   AF-A0A960SNJ3-F1
#
_cell.length_a   1.000
_cell.length_b   1.000
_cell.length_c   1.000
_cell.angle_alpha   90.00
_cell.angle_beta   90.00
_cell.angle_gamma   90.00
#
_symmetry.space_group_name_H-M   'P 1'
#
loop_
_entity.id
_entity.type
_entity.pdbx_description
1 polymer ?
#
loop_
_entity_poly.entity_id
_entity_poly.type
_entity_poly.pdbx_seq_one_letter_code
_entity_poly.pdbx_strand_id
1 'polypeptide(L)'
;MAVVVVGCSGSGGEDAADMSKTTEATESDLTTKVFERDTDGDGKPDFRMETFLRGGRKVLVLTSKPDQKGGMIVRTRSYLVGGNSVFTEADEDGDGVFERLVAWLPQTNVVEVFVRRPDGTVRPAGTRVVELYEEQLSAMDDFFEEVFERGADLVDSEDLGELLHKAQKRIQDAEAEKRRQ
;
A
#
# COMPACT_ATOMS: atom_id res chain seq x y z
N MET A 1 -6.67 4.82 12.72
CA MET A 1 -5.95 6.12 12.76
C MET A 1 -5.01 6.07 13.95
N ALA A 2 -3.73 5.79 13.73
CA ALA A 2 -2.72 5.84 14.79
C ALA A 2 -1.77 6.99 14.47
N VAL A 3 -1.91 8.06 15.26
CA VAL A 3 -0.87 9.05 15.48
C VAL A 3 0.15 8.38 16.38
N VAL A 4 1.39 8.27 15.92
CA VAL A 4 2.54 8.08 16.81
C VAL A 4 3.41 9.31 16.62
N VAL A 5 3.32 10.20 17.60
CA VAL A 5 4.34 11.20 17.87
C VAL A 5 5.24 10.57 18.92
N VAL A 6 6.50 10.34 18.59
CA VAL A 6 7.55 10.16 19.60
C VAL A 6 8.63 11.18 19.30
N GLY A 7 8.71 12.17 20.17
CA GLY A 7 9.83 13.09 20.28
C GLY A 7 10.75 12.68 21.42
N CYS A 8 12.04 13.00 21.22
CA CYS A 8 13.13 13.15 22.17
C CYS A 8 14.05 11.94 22.48
N SER A 9 15.18 11.95 21.74
CA SER A 9 16.57 12.19 22.20
C SER A 9 17.35 11.12 22.99
N GLY A 10 18.39 10.59 22.32
CA GLY A 10 19.63 9.99 22.87
C GLY A 10 19.44 8.59 23.45
N SER A 11 20.27 7.59 23.18
CA SER A 11 21.59 7.48 22.56
C SER A 11 21.90 5.99 22.38
N GLY A 12 22.49 5.60 21.25
CA GLY A 12 23.28 4.37 21.11
C GLY A 12 22.51 3.07 20.84
N GLY A 13 22.41 2.71 19.56
CA GLY A 13 21.96 1.41 19.08
C GLY A 13 21.75 1.49 17.57
N GLU A 14 22.45 0.67 16.80
CA GLU A 14 22.33 0.59 15.35
C GLU A 14 20.98 -0.03 14.97
N ASP A 15 19.94 0.80 14.90
CA ASP A 15 18.58 0.41 14.51
C ASP A 15 18.20 1.13 13.20
N ALA A 16 17.54 0.37 12.31
CA ALA A 16 17.11 0.76 10.97
C ALA A 16 16.64 2.22 10.89
N ALA A 17 17.33 3.01 10.06
CA ALA A 17 17.02 4.43 9.89
C ALA A 17 15.67 4.61 9.17
N ASP A 18 14.62 4.91 9.92
CA ASP A 18 13.37 5.49 9.38
C ASP A 18 13.67 6.92 8.88
N MET A 19 14.04 7.02 7.62
CA MET A 19 14.37 8.29 6.98
C MET A 19 13.10 8.90 6.37
N SER A 20 12.28 9.53 7.21
CA SER A 20 11.19 10.37 6.72
C SER A 20 11.74 11.71 6.20
N LYS A 21 11.67 11.93 4.88
CA LYS A 21 12.09 13.18 4.24
C LYS A 21 10.86 13.93 3.73
N THR A 22 10.63 15.13 4.25
CA THR A 22 9.59 16.04 3.73
C THR A 22 10.25 16.96 2.70
N THR A 23 9.77 16.95 1.45
CA THR A 23 10.22 17.89 0.42
C THR A 23 9.01 18.71 0.00
N GLU A 24 9.04 20.02 0.26
CA GLU A 24 8.00 20.96 -0.13
C GLU A 24 8.21 21.35 -1.60
N ALA A 25 7.29 20.96 -2.49
CA ALA A 25 7.26 21.45 -3.87
C ALA A 25 6.31 22.65 -3.91
N THR A 26 6.77 23.79 -4.43
CA THR A 26 6.13 25.11 -4.32
C THR A 26 4.92 25.28 -5.26
N GLU A 27 3.82 24.59 -4.98
CA GLU A 27 2.45 25.14 -5.10
C GLU A 27 1.90 25.16 -3.66
N SER A 28 1.48 26.32 -3.15
CA SER A 28 1.45 26.62 -1.71
C SER A 28 0.62 25.69 -0.80
N ASP A 29 -0.19 24.78 -1.35
CA ASP A 29 -0.98 23.79 -0.61
C ASP A 29 -0.63 22.33 -0.91
N LEU A 30 0.31 22.04 -1.84
CA LEU A 30 0.75 20.69 -2.17
C LEU A 30 2.06 20.34 -1.45
N THR A 31 2.06 19.28 -0.66
CA THR A 31 3.25 18.80 0.05
C THR A 31 3.49 17.33 -0.25
N THR A 32 4.75 16.88 -0.19
CA THR A 32 5.11 15.47 -0.38
C THR A 32 5.86 14.96 0.84
N LYS A 33 5.40 13.83 1.37
CA LYS A 33 6.07 13.05 2.41
C LYS A 33 6.66 11.80 1.80
N VAL A 34 7.94 11.55 2.04
CA VAL A 34 8.64 10.34 1.59
C VAL A 34 8.97 9.46 2.79
N PHE A 35 8.68 8.18 2.68
CA PHE A 35 9.08 7.12 3.60
C PHE A 35 9.87 6.08 2.81
N GLU A 36 11.03 5.68 3.33
CA GLU A 36 11.89 4.66 2.73
C GLU A 36 12.23 3.61 3.77
N ARG A 37 12.35 2.35 3.35
CA ARG A 37 12.74 1.24 4.21
C ARG A 37 13.80 0.41 3.50
N ASP A 38 14.92 0.23 4.20
CA ASP A 38 15.95 -0.77 3.93
C ASP A 38 15.65 -1.97 4.83
N THR A 39 15.36 -3.12 4.23
CA THR A 39 14.93 -4.35 4.92
C THR A 39 16.07 -5.37 4.99
N ASP A 40 17.03 -5.32 4.07
CA ASP A 40 18.17 -6.24 4.03
C ASP A 40 19.46 -5.67 4.65
N GLY A 41 19.48 -4.38 4.98
CA GLY A 41 20.57 -3.68 5.65
C GLY A 41 21.73 -3.30 4.73
N ASP A 42 21.53 -3.30 3.41
CA ASP A 42 22.58 -2.98 2.44
C ASP A 42 22.83 -1.47 2.27
N GLY A 43 22.05 -0.63 2.98
CA GLY A 43 22.09 0.82 2.92
C GLY A 43 21.31 1.42 1.76
N LYS A 44 20.57 0.62 0.98
CA LYS A 44 19.67 1.07 -0.10
C LYS A 44 18.21 0.80 0.25
N PRO A 45 17.27 1.66 -0.19
CA PRO A 45 15.85 1.40 0.03
C PRO A 45 15.34 0.18 -0.77
N ASP A 46 14.75 -0.79 -0.09
CA ASP A 46 13.95 -1.88 -0.68
C ASP A 46 12.51 -1.46 -0.99
N PHE A 47 12.06 -0.41 -0.33
CA PHE A 47 10.72 0.11 -0.44
C PHE A 47 10.73 1.63 -0.28
N ARG A 48 9.96 2.30 -1.12
CA ARG A 48 9.71 3.75 -1.00
C ARG A 48 8.23 4.02 -1.15
N MET A 49 7.71 4.88 -0.29
CA MET A 49 6.35 5.41 -0.35
C MET A 49 6.38 6.92 -0.41
N GLU A 50 5.67 7.50 -1.39
CA GLU A 50 5.52 8.94 -1.54
C GLU A 50 4.06 9.31 -1.36
N THR A 51 3.76 10.12 -0.35
CA THR A 51 2.40 10.60 -0.07
C THR A 51 2.30 12.07 -0.46
N PHE A 52 1.47 12.37 -1.44
CA PHE A 52 1.13 13.71 -1.86
C PHE A 52 -0.09 14.19 -1.10
N LEU A 53 0.00 15.37 -0.49
CA LEU A 53 -1.05 15.96 0.31
C LEU A 53 -1.44 17.32 -0.25
N ARG A 54 -2.75 17.57 -0.36
CA ARG A 54 -3.32 18.88 -0.67
C ARG A 54 -4.04 19.44 0.56
N GLY A 55 -3.50 20.52 1.15
CA GLY A 55 -4.02 21.09 2.40
C GLY A 55 -4.06 20.05 3.53
N GLY A 56 -3.03 19.20 3.64
CA GLY A 56 -2.92 18.13 4.63
C GLY A 56 -3.74 16.86 4.34
N ARG A 57 -4.55 16.83 3.28
CA ARG A 57 -5.31 15.64 2.87
C ARG A 57 -4.55 14.83 1.82
N LYS A 58 -4.42 13.52 2.00
CA LYS A 58 -3.81 12.63 1.00
C LYS A 58 -4.61 12.67 -0.30
N VAL A 59 -3.93 12.85 -1.43
CA VAL A 59 -4.54 12.86 -2.78
C VAL A 59 -3.93 11.82 -3.71
N LEU A 60 -2.66 11.47 -3.49
CA LEU A 60 -1.95 10.44 -4.23
C LEU A 60 -0.95 9.75 -3.31
N VAL A 61 -0.88 8.42 -3.41
CA VAL A 61 0.18 7.62 -2.78
C VAL A 61 0.86 6.81 -3.87
N LEU A 62 2.19 6.94 -3.98
CA LEU A 62 3.02 6.11 -4.83
C LEU A 62 3.74 5.09 -3.96
N THR A 63 3.85 3.86 -4.43
CA THR A 63 4.80 2.89 -3.86
C THR A 63 5.77 2.44 -4.92
N SER A 64 7.04 2.30 -4.54
CA SER A 64 8.13 1.94 -5.41
C SER A 64 8.97 0.83 -4.79
N LYS A 65 9.53 -0.02 -5.66
CA LYS A 65 10.47 -1.08 -5.30
C LYS A 65 11.69 -1.03 -6.21
N PRO A 66 12.86 -1.53 -5.80
CA PRO A 66 14.02 -1.60 -6.66
C PRO A 66 13.75 -2.55 -7.85
N ASP A 67 14.24 -2.15 -9.02
CA ASP A 67 14.36 -3.02 -10.18
C ASP A 67 15.63 -3.88 -10.09
N GLN A 68 15.90 -4.69 -11.12
CA GLN A 68 17.10 -5.54 -11.19
C GLN A 68 18.43 -4.75 -11.19
N LYS A 69 18.39 -3.44 -11.44
CA LYS A 69 19.56 -2.55 -11.47
C LYS A 69 19.65 -1.69 -10.21
N GLY A 70 18.75 -1.89 -9.24
CA GLY A 70 18.67 -1.11 -7.99
C GLY A 70 18.02 0.27 -8.15
N GLY A 71 17.42 0.58 -9.30
CA GLY A 71 16.64 1.79 -9.50
C GLY A 71 15.23 1.65 -8.93
N MET A 72 14.72 2.67 -8.24
CA MET A 72 13.36 2.64 -7.71
C MET A 72 12.33 2.84 -8.82
N ILE A 73 11.51 1.82 -9.08
CA ILE A 73 10.40 1.86 -10.03
C ILE A 73 9.08 1.95 -9.29
N VAL A 74 8.18 2.84 -9.75
CA VAL A 74 6.85 3.00 -9.17
C VAL A 74 6.01 1.78 -9.53
N ARG A 75 5.65 0.99 -8.52
CA ARG A 75 4.83 -0.21 -8.65
C ARG A 75 3.35 0.07 -8.56
N THR A 76 2.94 1.07 -7.77
CA THR A 76 1.52 1.43 -7.66
C THR A 76 1.30 2.92 -7.55
N ARG A 77 0.13 3.35 -8.02
CA ARG A 77 -0.41 4.70 -7.83
C ARG A 77 -1.80 4.60 -7.28
N SER A 78 -2.02 5.07 -6.06
CA SER A 78 -3.34 5.10 -5.44
C SER A 78 -3.85 6.53 -5.36
N TYR A 79 -5.02 6.77 -5.93
CA TYR A 79 -5.69 8.06 -6.00
C TYR A 79 -6.73 8.14 -4.89
N LEU A 80 -6.69 9.23 -4.11
CA LEU A 80 -7.52 9.37 -2.92
C LEU A 80 -8.46 10.56 -3.03
N VAL A 81 -9.72 10.34 -2.66
CA VAL A 81 -10.75 11.38 -2.55
C VAL A 81 -11.37 11.30 -1.16
N GLY A 82 -11.38 12.43 -0.45
CA GLY A 82 -11.86 12.46 0.94
C GLY A 82 -11.03 11.60 1.91
N GLY A 83 -9.78 11.27 1.55
CA GLY A 83 -8.91 10.40 2.34
C GLY A 83 -9.06 8.90 2.06
N ASN A 84 -10.01 8.50 1.22
CA ASN A 84 -10.23 7.10 0.82
C ASN A 84 -9.63 6.84 -0.56
N SER A 85 -8.99 5.68 -0.75
CA SER A 85 -8.56 5.25 -2.09
C SER A 85 -9.80 4.98 -2.94
N VAL A 86 -9.87 5.57 -4.13
CA VAL A 86 -10.96 5.38 -5.09
C VAL A 86 -10.49 4.68 -6.36
N PHE A 87 -9.19 4.73 -6.63
CA PHE A 87 -8.61 4.16 -7.83
C PHE A 87 -7.14 3.80 -7.59
N THR A 88 -6.70 2.65 -8.08
CA THR A 88 -5.31 2.21 -8.01
C THR A 88 -4.87 1.71 -9.37
N GLU A 89 -3.72 2.21 -9.82
CA GLU A 89 -2.95 1.62 -10.93
C GLU A 89 -1.82 0.76 -10.34
N ALA A 90 -1.58 -0.43 -10.89
CA ALA A 90 -0.43 -1.25 -10.53
C ALA A 90 0.33 -1.74 -11.78
N ASP A 91 1.67 -1.71 -11.65
CA ASP A 91 2.68 -2.28 -12.53
C ASP A 91 3.16 -3.59 -11.88
N GLU A 92 2.52 -4.70 -12.22
CA GLU A 92 2.73 -5.99 -11.54
C GLU A 92 3.98 -6.69 -12.06
N ASP A 93 4.30 -6.57 -13.35
CA ASP A 93 5.48 -7.20 -13.95
C ASP A 93 6.77 -6.36 -13.84
N GLY A 94 6.66 -5.05 -13.62
CA GLY A 94 7.77 -4.13 -13.38
C GLY A 94 8.36 -3.55 -14.65
N ASP A 95 7.64 -3.56 -15.76
CA ASP A 95 8.09 -3.02 -17.04
C ASP A 95 7.88 -1.48 -17.15
N GLY A 96 7.23 -0.87 -16.16
CA GLY A 96 6.91 0.55 -16.11
C GLY A 96 5.56 0.91 -16.73
N VAL A 97 4.78 -0.07 -17.19
CA VAL A 97 3.41 0.05 -17.67
C VAL A 97 2.46 -0.44 -16.58
N PHE A 98 1.47 0.39 -16.23
CA PHE A 98 0.45 -0.01 -15.28
C PHE A 98 -0.67 -0.78 -15.99
N GLU A 99 -0.58 -2.10 -15.97
CA GLU A 99 -1.51 -3.05 -16.58
C GLU A 99 -2.75 -3.30 -15.74
N ARG A 100 -2.70 -3.10 -14.43
CA ARG A 100 -3.85 -3.31 -13.53
C ARG A 100 -4.46 -1.99 -13.09
N LEU A 101 -5.77 -1.86 -13.27
CA LEU A 101 -6.56 -0.70 -12.85
C LEU A 101 -7.65 -1.20 -11.91
N VAL A 102 -7.71 -0.68 -10.70
CA VAL A 102 -8.68 -1.11 -9.69
C VAL A 102 -9.48 0.09 -9.24
N ALA A 103 -10.78 0.06 -9.49
CA ALA A 103 -11.71 1.08 -9.03
C ALA A 103 -12.41 0.60 -7.77
N TRP A 104 -12.46 1.46 -6.77
CA TRP A 104 -13.08 1.19 -5.48
C TRP A 104 -14.24 2.14 -5.28
N LEU A 105 -15.36 1.62 -4.78
CA LEU A 105 -16.42 2.47 -4.24
C LEU A 105 -16.30 2.49 -2.72
N PRO A 106 -15.77 3.57 -2.12
CA PRO A 106 -15.68 3.67 -0.68
C PRO A 106 -17.06 3.51 -0.05
N GLN A 107 -17.14 2.83 1.11
CA GLN A 107 -18.35 2.53 1.91
C GLN A 107 -19.16 1.31 1.49
N THR A 108 -19.00 0.79 0.26
CA THR A 108 -19.75 -0.39 -0.19
C THR A 108 -18.89 -1.62 -0.39
N ASN A 109 -17.56 -1.53 -0.20
CA ASN A 109 -16.58 -2.58 -0.48
C ASN A 109 -16.71 -3.19 -1.88
N VAL A 110 -17.27 -2.42 -2.83
CA VAL A 110 -17.37 -2.83 -4.22
C VAL A 110 -16.08 -2.48 -4.92
N VAL A 111 -15.52 -3.46 -5.61
CA VAL A 111 -14.33 -3.31 -6.44
C VAL A 111 -14.67 -3.70 -7.88
N GLU A 112 -14.11 -2.96 -8.83
CA GLU A 112 -14.07 -3.37 -10.23
C GLU A 112 -12.62 -3.32 -10.70
N VAL A 113 -12.25 -4.31 -11.52
CA VAL A 113 -10.86 -4.48 -11.96
C VAL A 113 -10.83 -4.43 -13.47
N PHE A 114 -9.89 -3.67 -14.01
CA PHE A 114 -9.64 -3.55 -15.43
C PHE A 114 -8.19 -3.87 -15.74
N VAL A 115 -7.96 -4.35 -16.96
CA VAL A 115 -6.65 -4.63 -17.53
C VAL A 115 -6.37 -3.65 -18.65
N ARG A 116 -5.27 -2.91 -18.55
CA ARG A 116 -4.71 -2.07 -19.60
C ARG A 116 -3.65 -2.85 -20.37
N ARG A 117 -3.73 -2.79 -21.69
CA ARG A 117 -2.75 -3.40 -22.59
C ARG A 117 -1.69 -2.40 -23.03
N PRO A 118 -0.55 -2.88 -23.58
CA PRO A 118 0.50 -1.99 -24.10
C PRO A 118 0.03 -1.00 -25.18
N ASP A 119 -1.06 -1.31 -25.89
CA ASP A 119 -1.69 -0.41 -26.87
C ASP A 119 -2.58 0.68 -26.24
N GLY A 120 -2.67 0.72 -24.91
CA GLY A 120 -3.49 1.65 -24.14
C GLY A 120 -4.96 1.25 -24.00
N THR A 121 -5.40 0.16 -24.64
CA THR A 121 -6.79 -0.31 -24.51
C THR A 121 -7.05 -0.86 -23.11
N VAL A 122 -8.25 -0.62 -22.59
CA VAL A 122 -8.69 -1.06 -21.26
C VAL A 122 -9.89 -1.99 -21.40
N ARG A 123 -9.88 -3.11 -20.68
CA ARG A 123 -10.96 -4.10 -20.65
C ARG A 123 -11.27 -4.51 -19.21
N PRO A 124 -12.52 -4.89 -18.88
CA PRO A 124 -12.80 -5.48 -17.58
C PRO A 124 -11.99 -6.77 -17.40
N ALA A 125 -11.56 -7.02 -16.17
CA ALA A 125 -10.94 -8.27 -15.79
C ALA A 125 -11.98 -9.39 -15.74
N GLY A 126 -11.51 -10.65 -15.73
CA GLY A 126 -12.41 -11.79 -15.52
C GLY A 126 -12.94 -11.82 -14.09
N THR A 127 -14.13 -12.41 -13.91
CA THR A 127 -14.80 -12.53 -12.60
C THR A 127 -13.88 -13.08 -11.51
N ARG A 128 -13.07 -14.09 -11.81
CA ARG A 128 -12.13 -14.68 -10.84
C ARG A 128 -11.12 -13.66 -10.30
N VAL A 129 -10.65 -12.73 -11.13
CA VAL A 129 -9.72 -11.68 -10.69
C VAL A 129 -10.42 -10.74 -9.72
N VAL A 130 -11.67 -10.35 -10.02
CA VAL A 130 -12.48 -9.48 -9.15
C VAL A 130 -12.70 -10.14 -7.78
N GLU A 131 -13.11 -11.41 -7.76
CA GLU A 131 -13.28 -12.20 -6.53
C GLU A 131 -11.99 -12.24 -5.69
N LEU A 132 -10.82 -12.37 -6.31
CA LEU A 132 -9.54 -12.37 -5.60
C LEU A 132 -9.17 -10.99 -5.02
N TYR A 133 -9.68 -9.89 -5.59
CA TYR A 133 -9.57 -8.57 -4.97
C TYR A 133 -10.56 -8.40 -3.82
N GLU A 134 -11.80 -8.88 -3.96
CA GLU A 134 -12.78 -8.91 -2.88
C GLU A 134 -12.30 -9.75 -1.69
N GLU A 135 -11.67 -10.89 -1.94
CA GLU A 135 -11.09 -11.74 -0.89
C GLU A 135 -9.98 -11.03 -0.12
N GLN A 136 -9.11 -10.28 -0.82
CA GLN A 136 -8.08 -9.48 -0.18
C GLN A 136 -8.66 -8.37 0.68
N LEU A 137 -9.70 -7.68 0.20
CA LEU A 137 -10.42 -6.69 1.00
C LEU A 137 -11.06 -7.32 2.22
N SER A 138 -11.79 -8.43 2.05
CA SER A 138 -12.40 -9.16 3.17
C SER A 138 -11.35 -9.61 4.18
N ALA A 139 -10.19 -10.10 3.75
CA ALA A 139 -9.13 -10.49 4.67
C ALA A 139 -8.60 -9.31 5.50
N MET A 140 -8.53 -8.10 4.92
CA MET A 140 -8.19 -6.88 5.66
C MET A 140 -9.32 -6.43 6.58
N ASP A 141 -10.56 -6.43 6.10
CA ASP A 141 -11.72 -6.00 6.86
C ASP A 141 -11.95 -6.91 8.08
N ASP A 142 -11.90 -8.23 7.88
CA ASP A 142 -12.00 -9.23 8.96
C ASP A 142 -10.91 -8.99 10.02
N PHE A 143 -9.68 -8.71 9.58
CA PHE A 143 -8.58 -8.40 10.50
C PHE A 143 -8.87 -7.13 11.31
N PHE A 144 -9.30 -6.04 10.66
CA PHE A 144 -9.57 -4.79 11.36
C PHE A 144 -10.80 -4.88 12.26
N GLU A 145 -11.83 -5.62 11.86
CA GLU A 145 -13.03 -5.89 12.66
C GLU A 145 -12.66 -6.69 13.91
N GLU A 146 -11.95 -7.82 13.77
CA GLU A 146 -11.52 -8.63 14.91
C GLU A 146 -10.59 -7.84 15.86
N VAL A 147 -9.68 -7.01 15.31
CA VAL A 147 -8.82 -6.13 16.11
C VAL A 147 -9.63 -5.05 16.84
N PHE A 148 -10.63 -4.47 16.19
CA PHE A 148 -11.45 -3.41 16.77
C PHE A 148 -12.42 -3.94 17.83
N GLU A 149 -13.03 -5.10 17.59
CA GLU A 149 -13.98 -5.76 18.51
C GLU A 149 -13.29 -6.25 19.78
N ARG A 150 -12.09 -6.82 19.67
CA ARG A 150 -11.34 -7.36 20.81
C ARG A 150 -10.48 -6.30 21.51
N GLY A 151 -10.29 -5.13 20.88
CA GLY A 151 -9.77 -3.92 21.51
C GLY A 151 -8.35 -4.04 22.07
N ALA A 152 -8.08 -3.32 23.17
CA ALA A 152 -6.74 -3.22 23.77
C ALA A 152 -6.18 -4.56 24.29
N ASP A 153 -7.04 -5.55 24.53
CA ASP A 153 -6.64 -6.87 25.05
C ASP A 153 -5.85 -7.69 24.01
N LEU A 154 -5.99 -7.38 22.71
CA LEU A 154 -5.23 -8.04 21.65
C LEU A 154 -3.81 -7.49 21.48
N VAL A 155 -3.56 -6.23 21.86
CA VAL A 155 -2.37 -5.47 21.42
C VAL A 155 -1.04 -6.07 21.91
N ASP A 156 -1.09 -6.84 23.00
CA ASP A 156 0.06 -7.56 23.58
C ASP A 156 -0.09 -9.09 23.58
N SER A 157 -1.03 -9.63 22.80
CA SER A 157 -1.35 -11.08 22.80
C SER A 157 -0.80 -11.83 21.59
N GLU A 158 -0.44 -13.11 21.77
CA GLU A 158 -0.08 -14.03 20.69
C GLU A 158 -1.19 -14.09 19.61
N ASP A 159 -2.44 -13.87 20.01
CA ASP A 159 -3.60 -13.83 19.12
C ASP A 159 -3.50 -12.76 18.03
N LEU A 160 -2.92 -11.58 18.30
CA LEU A 160 -2.75 -10.55 17.26
C LEU A 160 -1.77 -11.02 16.17
N GLY A 161 -0.73 -11.75 16.57
CA GLY A 161 0.22 -12.37 15.65
C GLY A 161 -0.45 -13.42 14.77
N GLU A 162 -1.32 -14.25 15.35
CA GLU A 162 -2.10 -15.23 14.59
C GLU A 162 -3.08 -14.57 13.61
N LEU A 163 -3.78 -13.53 14.03
CA LEU A 163 -4.71 -12.78 13.16
C LEU A 163 -3.98 -12.12 11.99
N LEU A 164 -2.85 -11.46 12.27
CA LEU A 164 -2.02 -10.86 11.23
C LEU A 164 -1.49 -11.93 10.27
N HIS A 165 -1.03 -13.07 10.78
CA HIS A 165 -0.54 -14.17 9.96
C HIS A 165 -1.65 -14.76 9.07
N LYS A 166 -2.86 -14.95 9.63
CA LYS A 166 -4.04 -15.44 8.91
C LYS A 166 -4.43 -14.48 7.77
N ALA A 167 -4.52 -13.18 8.05
CA ALA A 167 -4.85 -12.17 7.05
C ALA A 167 -3.76 -12.10 5.96
N GLN A 168 -2.49 -12.07 6.37
CA GLN A 168 -1.35 -12.04 5.46
C GLN A 168 -1.33 -13.26 4.54
N LYS A 169 -1.60 -14.46 5.07
CA LYS A 169 -1.65 -15.68 4.29
C LYS A 169 -2.76 -15.63 3.22
N ARG A 170 -3.98 -15.22 3.59
CA ARG A 170 -5.09 -15.06 2.62
C ARG A 170 -4.72 -14.09 1.51
N ILE A 171 -4.10 -12.96 1.86
CA ILE A 171 -3.65 -11.97 0.88
C ILE A 171 -2.60 -12.57 -0.06
N GLN A 172 -1.61 -13.27 0.48
CA GLN A 172 -0.55 -13.92 -0.29
C GLN A 172 -1.07 -15.01 -1.22
N ASP A 173 -2.00 -15.85 -0.74
CA ASP A 173 -2.63 -16.90 -1.54
C ASP A 173 -3.41 -16.28 -2.71
N ALA A 174 -4.18 -15.21 -2.45
CA ALA A 174 -4.88 -14.48 -3.49
C ALA A 174 -3.92 -13.79 -4.48
N GLU A 175 -2.81 -13.20 -4.03
CA GLU A 175 -1.79 -12.62 -4.91
C GLU A 175 -1.13 -13.69 -5.80
N ALA A 176 -0.81 -14.85 -5.23
CA ALA A 176 -0.21 -15.95 -5.96
C ALA A 176 -1.16 -16.49 -7.04
N GLU A 177 -2.47 -16.49 -6.78
CA GLU A 177 -3.47 -16.88 -7.77
C GLU A 177 -3.66 -15.82 -8.86
N LYS A 178 -3.67 -14.52 -8.52
CA LYS A 178 -3.74 -13.43 -9.52
C LYS A 178 -2.61 -13.52 -10.55
N ARG A 179 -1.41 -13.88 -10.11
CA ARG A 179 -0.24 -14.06 -11.00
C ARG A 179 -0.36 -15.26 -11.95
N ARG A 180 -1.31 -16.17 -11.73
CA ARG A 180 -1.55 -17.36 -12.58
C ARG A 180 -2.65 -17.14 -13.63
N GLN A 181 -3.40 -16.05 -13.52
CA GLN A 181 -4.49 -15.67 -14.44
C GLN A 181 -3.96 -14.76 -15.54
#